data_AF-A0A4U9HXD8-F1
#
_entry.id   AF-A0A4U9HXD8-F1
#
_cell.length_a   1.000
_cell.length_b   1.000
_cell.length_c   1.000
_cell.angle_alpha   90.00
_cell.angle_beta   90.00
_cell.angle_gamma   90.00
#
_symmetry.space_group_name_H-M   'P 1'
#
loop_
_entity.id
_entity.type
_entity.pdbx_description
1 polymer ?
#
loop_
_entity_poly.entity_id
_entity_poly.type
_entity_poly.pdbx_seq_one_letter_code
_entity_poly.pdbx_strand_id
1 'polypeptide(L)'
;MITFWGFVNLNENAREDVLDCLRASLVPVPMPAPVEEPEPEPEPTLVFEKADEPLVAAPAKVHITADDLYEAHPAPVMTPREPAPAPEPEPTPVAVAAKKRRVPLWSLPVAAVVMAAVAAPLMWPKHAPAPEPVKTVAAAPVAIEPEPVAAVEPLPLNLPLHQAEVVAEKAPTPVAAEPVVITAIPREAMVMEASQVKSGSTRFLNGSWRVMLDVTDPITGKPPSLRYQIQNNKGTARVVHGDNIVCRVEVFSGLHSNGELLIKTRGNARCTDGSRYPMPEITCKAGTNDVAECSARYDAKTVVPLTFRKAGA
;
A
#
# COMPACT_ATOMS: atom_id res chain seq x y z
N MET A 1 22.30 33.79 -18.00
CA MET A 1 22.11 33.55 -16.54
C MET A 1 20.74 32.94 -16.36
N ILE A 2 20.64 31.71 -15.86
CA ILE A 2 19.36 31.10 -15.51
C ILE A 2 19.21 31.26 -14.00
N THR A 3 18.25 32.07 -13.57
CA THR A 3 17.87 32.21 -12.16
C THR A 3 16.57 31.43 -11.94
N PHE A 4 16.65 30.36 -11.16
CA PHE A 4 15.48 29.57 -10.78
C PHE A 4 14.79 30.25 -9.59
N TRP A 5 13.56 30.72 -9.79
CA TRP A 5 12.66 31.12 -8.69
C TRP A 5 11.80 29.91 -8.32
N GLY A 6 11.99 29.37 -7.11
CA GLY A 6 11.22 28.25 -6.61
C GLY A 6 9.78 28.66 -6.27
N PHE A 7 8.82 27.81 -6.62
CA PHE A 7 7.41 28.01 -6.27
C PHE A 7 7.20 27.75 -4.77
N VAL A 8 6.63 28.73 -4.07
CA VAL A 8 6.12 28.59 -2.70
C VAL A 8 4.65 28.20 -2.78
N ASN A 9 4.23 27.18 -2.04
CA ASN A 9 2.82 26.78 -1.97
C ASN A 9 1.98 27.92 -1.40
N LEU A 10 0.79 28.16 -1.97
CA LEU A 10 -0.04 29.34 -1.72
C LEU A 10 -0.68 29.43 -0.32
N ASN A 11 -0.20 28.65 0.66
CA ASN A 11 -0.68 28.65 2.04
C ASN A 11 0.42 28.28 3.05
N GLU A 12 1.68 28.26 2.63
CA GLU A 12 2.84 27.90 3.45
C GLU A 12 3.73 29.14 3.58
N ASN A 13 4.00 29.58 4.81
CA ASN A 13 4.91 30.72 5.05
C ASN A 13 6.29 30.41 4.45
N ALA A 14 6.96 31.44 3.94
CA ALA A 14 8.32 31.31 3.43
C ALA A 14 9.20 30.63 4.50
N ARG A 15 9.78 29.47 4.16
CA ARG A 15 10.63 28.73 5.11
C ARG A 15 11.83 29.62 5.47
N GLU A 16 11.95 29.93 6.76
CA GLU A 16 13.02 30.77 7.32
C GLU A 16 14.42 30.18 7.03
N ASP A 17 14.52 28.87 6.80
CA ASP A 17 15.76 28.19 6.43
C ASP A 17 15.57 27.24 5.24
N VAL A 18 16.18 27.61 4.10
CA VAL A 18 16.12 26.88 2.83
C VAL A 18 16.82 25.52 2.90
N LEU A 19 17.74 25.33 3.85
CA LEU A 19 18.56 24.13 3.97
C LEU A 19 18.04 23.13 5.01
N ASP A 20 16.93 23.43 5.70
CA ASP A 20 16.45 22.61 6.80
C ASP A 20 16.00 21.21 6.34
N CYS A 21 15.44 21.11 5.13
CA CYS A 21 15.14 19.83 4.50
C CYS A 21 16.38 18.99 4.19
N LEU A 22 17.52 19.64 3.90
CA LEU A 22 18.77 18.93 3.62
C LEU A 22 19.44 18.48 4.92
N ARG A 23 19.30 19.22 6.02
CA ARG A 23 19.85 18.81 7.33
C ARG A 23 19.17 17.58 7.90
N ALA A 24 17.86 17.41 7.67
CA ALA A 24 17.16 16.18 8.05
C ALA A 24 17.75 14.92 7.39
N SER A 25 18.32 15.03 6.18
CA SER A 25 18.99 13.93 5.48
C SER A 25 20.40 13.61 5.99
N LEU A 26 21.03 14.55 6.72
CA LEU A 26 22.38 14.40 7.27
C LEU A 26 22.38 13.75 8.66
N VAL A 27 21.22 13.56 9.29
CA VAL A 27 21.11 12.86 10.57
C VAL A 27 21.40 11.38 10.33
N PRO A 28 22.49 10.82 10.86
CA PRO A 28 22.81 9.41 10.67
C PRO A 28 21.72 8.55 11.33
N VAL A 29 21.17 7.62 10.55
CA VAL A 29 20.18 6.65 11.03
C VAL A 29 20.84 5.81 12.14
N PRO A 30 20.22 5.69 13.33
CA PRO A 30 20.78 4.87 14.39
C PRO A 30 20.91 3.43 13.89
N MET A 31 22.14 2.91 13.90
CA MET A 31 22.41 1.52 13.53
C MET A 31 21.67 0.60 14.51
N PRO A 32 20.94 -0.42 14.04
CA PRO A 32 20.33 -1.39 14.92
C PRO A 32 21.43 -2.12 15.71
N ALA A 33 21.22 -2.27 17.01
CA ALA A 33 22.12 -3.02 17.88
C ALA A 33 22.26 -4.48 17.36
N PRO A 34 23.44 -5.10 17.49
CA PRO A 34 23.63 -6.51 17.16
C PRO A 34 22.61 -7.35 17.92
N VAL A 35 21.80 -8.12 17.19
CA VAL A 35 20.90 -9.10 17.79
C VAL A 35 21.78 -10.27 18.24
N GLU A 36 21.88 -10.43 19.56
CA GLU A 36 22.59 -11.55 20.17
C GLU A 36 21.78 -12.83 19.87
N GLU A 37 22.38 -13.71 19.07
CA GLU A 37 21.77 -14.95 18.57
C GLU A 37 21.62 -15.92 19.76
N PRO A 38 20.39 -16.34 20.13
CA PRO A 38 20.22 -17.24 21.27
C PRO A 38 20.76 -18.63 20.94
N GLU A 39 21.58 -19.15 21.85
CA GLU A 39 22.21 -20.48 21.82
C GLU A 39 21.16 -21.60 21.59
N PRO A 40 21.42 -22.59 20.71
CA PRO A 40 20.42 -23.60 20.35
C PRO A 40 20.14 -24.56 21.53
N GLU A 41 18.88 -24.62 21.92
CA GLU A 41 18.32 -25.58 22.89
C GLU A 41 18.32 -27.00 22.29
N PRO A 42 18.66 -28.06 23.05
CA PRO A 42 18.80 -29.40 22.50
C PRO A 42 17.47 -30.00 22.04
N GLU A 43 17.46 -30.54 20.82
CA GLU A 43 16.30 -31.19 20.19
C GLU A 43 15.84 -32.42 20.99
N PRO A 44 14.52 -32.61 21.23
CA PRO A 44 14.01 -33.82 21.85
C PRO A 44 14.09 -34.99 20.85
N THR A 45 14.82 -36.03 21.26
CA THR A 45 14.87 -37.32 20.56
C THR A 45 13.50 -38.00 20.63
N LEU A 46 12.81 -38.07 19.49
CA LEU A 46 11.59 -38.87 19.35
C LEU A 46 11.96 -40.35 19.34
N VAL A 47 11.83 -41.01 20.48
CA VAL A 47 11.92 -42.47 20.60
C VAL A 47 10.61 -43.06 20.06
N PHE A 48 10.66 -43.64 18.85
CA PHE A 48 9.58 -44.43 18.29
C PHE A 48 9.52 -45.80 18.96
N GLU A 49 8.83 -45.89 20.10
CA GLU A 49 8.72 -47.14 20.89
C GLU A 49 7.36 -47.86 20.74
N LYS A 50 6.63 -47.63 19.64
CA LYS A 50 5.35 -48.32 19.40
C LYS A 50 5.06 -48.54 17.91
N ALA A 51 5.80 -49.45 17.28
CA ALA A 51 5.62 -49.82 15.87
C ALA A 51 4.97 -51.20 15.66
N ASP A 52 4.48 -51.88 16.71
CA ASP A 52 3.80 -53.17 16.57
C ASP A 52 2.48 -53.19 17.36
N GLU A 53 1.41 -52.79 16.69
CA GLU A 53 0.03 -53.19 17.05
C GLU A 53 -0.75 -53.43 15.74
N PRO A 54 -1.38 -54.61 15.55
CA PRO A 54 -1.83 -55.04 14.23
C PRO A 54 -3.05 -54.25 13.75
N LEU A 55 -2.91 -53.61 12.59
CA LEU A 55 -3.96 -52.98 11.79
C LEU A 55 -4.91 -54.03 11.19
N VAL A 56 -5.82 -54.59 11.99
CA VAL A 56 -6.99 -55.33 11.48
C VAL A 56 -8.23 -54.93 12.27
N ALA A 57 -8.75 -53.74 11.99
CA ALA A 57 -10.12 -53.38 12.35
C ALA A 57 -11.07 -53.84 11.22
N ALA A 58 -12.04 -54.68 11.57
CA ALA A 58 -13.11 -55.10 10.65
C ALA A 58 -13.93 -53.87 10.18
N PRO A 59 -14.45 -53.86 8.95
CA PRO A 59 -15.22 -52.72 8.46
C PRO A 59 -16.51 -52.59 9.27
N ALA A 60 -16.74 -51.41 9.86
CA ALA A 60 -18.00 -51.08 10.50
C ALA A 60 -19.12 -51.13 9.46
N LYS A 61 -20.00 -52.13 9.57
CA LYS A 61 -21.28 -52.16 8.85
C LYS A 61 -22.17 -51.06 9.43
N VAL A 62 -22.28 -49.95 8.71
CA VAL A 62 -23.29 -48.93 8.97
C VAL A 62 -24.62 -49.50 8.50
N HIS A 63 -25.43 -49.99 9.43
CA HIS A 63 -26.83 -50.28 9.18
C HIS A 63 -27.61 -48.99 9.40
N ILE A 64 -28.02 -48.33 8.31
CA ILE A 64 -28.99 -47.23 8.39
C ILE A 64 -30.37 -47.87 8.47
N THR A 65 -30.98 -47.83 9.65
CA THR A 65 -32.38 -48.21 9.86
C THR A 65 -33.30 -47.04 9.52
N ALA A 66 -34.49 -47.34 8.99
CA ALA A 66 -35.44 -46.31 8.53
C ALA A 66 -35.96 -45.40 9.66
N ASP A 67 -35.73 -45.75 10.92
CA ASP A 67 -36.05 -44.93 12.10
C ASP A 67 -35.04 -43.79 12.36
N ASP A 68 -33.82 -43.82 11.79
CA ASP A 68 -32.83 -42.74 11.94
C ASP A 68 -33.11 -41.50 11.08
N LEU A 69 -34.13 -41.55 10.22
CA LEU A 69 -34.53 -40.46 9.33
C LEU A 69 -35.60 -39.52 9.93
N TYR A 70 -36.12 -39.83 11.12
CA TYR A 70 -37.23 -39.06 11.74
C TYR A 70 -37.06 -38.72 13.22
N GLU A 71 -35.88 -38.92 13.83
CA GLU A 71 -35.60 -38.34 15.14
C GLU A 71 -35.14 -36.88 15.01
N ALA A 72 -36.03 -35.96 15.40
CA ALA A 72 -35.68 -34.56 15.58
C ALA A 72 -34.61 -34.45 16.66
N HIS A 73 -33.41 -33.99 16.27
CA HIS A 73 -32.36 -33.61 17.20
C HIS A 73 -32.96 -32.70 18.29
N PRO A 74 -32.88 -33.05 19.59
CA PRO A 74 -33.38 -32.16 20.63
C PRO A 74 -32.57 -30.86 20.57
N ALA A 75 -33.28 -29.73 20.53
CA ALA A 75 -32.67 -28.42 20.62
C ALA A 75 -31.78 -28.36 21.88
N PRO A 76 -30.59 -27.75 21.81
CA PRO A 76 -29.72 -27.63 22.97
C PRO A 76 -30.47 -26.91 24.08
N VAL A 77 -30.68 -27.61 25.19
CA VAL A 77 -31.29 -27.06 26.40
C VAL A 77 -30.34 -25.99 26.93
N MET A 78 -30.75 -24.73 26.80
CA MET A 78 -30.08 -23.62 27.48
C MET A 78 -30.28 -23.83 28.98
N THR A 79 -29.20 -24.20 29.67
CA THR A 79 -29.16 -24.19 31.13
C THR A 79 -29.48 -22.78 31.65
N PRO A 80 -30.33 -22.64 32.68
CA PRO A 80 -30.57 -21.36 33.34
C PRO A 80 -29.25 -20.72 33.79
N ARG A 81 -29.08 -19.45 33.44
CA ARG A 81 -27.97 -18.61 33.90
C ARG A 81 -28.07 -18.46 35.42
N GLU A 82 -27.11 -19.02 36.12
CA GLU A 82 -26.92 -18.83 37.57
C GLU A 82 -26.79 -17.32 37.87
N PRO A 83 -27.37 -16.80 38.97
CA PRO A 83 -27.34 -15.38 39.27
C PRO A 83 -25.90 -14.93 39.54
N ALA A 84 -25.54 -13.75 39.03
CA ALA A 84 -24.24 -13.14 39.28
C ALA A 84 -24.02 -12.95 40.80
N PRO A 85 -22.85 -13.35 41.35
CA PRO A 85 -22.47 -12.97 42.70
C PRO A 85 -22.19 -11.46 42.74
N ALA A 86 -22.68 -10.80 43.78
CA ALA A 86 -22.36 -9.41 44.10
C ALA A 86 -20.85 -9.26 44.45
N PRO A 87 -20.25 -8.07 44.25
CA PRO A 87 -18.85 -7.83 44.51
C PRO A 87 -18.58 -7.61 46.02
N GLU A 88 -17.61 -8.35 46.57
CA GLU A 88 -17.13 -8.21 47.96
C GLU A 88 -15.60 -8.48 48.01
N PRO A 89 -14.86 -7.83 48.93
CA PRO A 89 -13.95 -6.72 48.69
C PRO A 89 -12.52 -7.16 48.28
N GLU A 90 -11.77 -6.21 47.73
CA GLU A 90 -10.39 -6.36 47.27
C GLU A 90 -9.47 -6.95 48.36
N PRO A 91 -8.71 -8.03 48.07
CA PRO A 91 -7.62 -8.45 48.92
C PRO A 91 -6.41 -7.53 48.72
N THR A 92 -6.01 -6.87 49.81
CA THR A 92 -4.77 -6.12 50.01
C THR A 92 -3.54 -6.77 49.35
N PRO A 93 -2.65 -6.00 48.70
CA PRO A 93 -1.45 -6.55 48.08
C PRO A 93 -0.50 -7.10 49.14
N VAL A 94 -0.20 -8.39 49.04
CA VAL A 94 0.84 -9.06 49.80
C VAL A 94 2.20 -8.50 49.34
N ALA A 95 2.94 -7.93 50.28
CA ALA A 95 4.28 -7.39 50.05
C ALA A 95 5.24 -8.48 49.56
N VAL A 96 5.64 -8.41 48.29
CA VAL A 96 6.76 -9.20 47.77
C VAL A 96 8.05 -8.59 48.31
N ALA A 97 8.77 -9.37 49.12
CA ALA A 97 10.04 -8.99 49.73
C ALA A 97 11.07 -8.55 48.67
N ALA A 98 11.44 -7.26 48.68
CA ALA A 98 12.46 -6.71 47.81
C ALA A 98 13.85 -7.28 48.18
N LYS A 99 14.41 -8.12 47.31
CA LYS A 99 15.81 -8.56 47.41
C LYS A 99 16.73 -7.37 47.11
N LYS A 100 17.43 -6.88 48.14
CA LYS A 100 18.44 -5.81 48.03
C LYS A 100 19.60 -6.24 47.12
N ARG A 101 19.60 -5.78 45.86
CA ARG A 101 20.74 -5.92 44.94
C ARG A 101 21.80 -4.91 45.36
N ARG A 102 22.91 -5.38 45.95
CA ARG A 102 24.02 -4.52 46.35
C ARG A 102 24.72 -3.98 45.09
N VAL A 103 24.73 -2.67 44.94
CA VAL A 103 25.50 -1.98 43.89
C VAL A 103 26.95 -1.86 44.38
N PRO A 104 27.96 -2.33 43.61
CA PRO A 104 29.36 -2.18 44.01
C PRO A 104 29.76 -0.70 43.98
N LEU A 105 30.54 -0.28 44.98
CA LEU A 105 30.95 1.09 45.33
C LEU A 105 31.93 1.73 44.32
N TRP A 106 31.86 1.37 43.05
CA TRP A 106 32.76 1.82 41.98
C TRP A 106 32.00 2.49 40.82
N SER A 107 30.93 3.23 41.13
CA SER A 107 30.18 4.07 40.17
C SER A 107 30.20 5.56 40.52
N LEU A 108 30.90 5.95 41.59
CA LEU A 108 30.94 7.34 42.05
C LEU A 108 31.76 8.32 41.18
N PRO A 109 32.82 7.95 40.43
CA PRO A 109 33.55 8.95 39.65
C PRO A 109 32.90 9.30 38.30
N VAL A 110 31.99 8.48 37.78
CA VAL A 110 31.36 8.72 36.45
C VAL A 110 30.21 9.72 36.54
N ALA A 111 29.46 9.74 37.65
CA ALA A 111 28.34 10.67 37.84
C ALA A 111 28.78 12.14 38.00
N ALA A 112 29.99 12.39 38.51
CA ALA A 112 30.51 13.75 38.70
C ALA A 112 30.93 14.43 37.38
N VAL A 113 31.40 13.66 36.39
CA VAL A 113 31.83 14.20 35.08
C VAL A 113 30.62 14.61 34.22
N VAL A 114 29.50 13.89 34.33
CA VAL A 114 28.27 14.21 33.57
C VAL A 114 27.62 15.50 34.04
N MET A 115 27.64 15.79 35.35
CA MET A 115 27.05 17.04 35.89
C MET A 115 27.88 18.29 35.56
N ALA A 116 29.19 18.17 35.36
CA ALA A 116 30.05 19.29 34.94
C ALA A 116 29.90 19.65 33.44
N ALA A 117 29.50 18.70 32.59
CA ALA A 117 29.33 18.93 31.15
C ALA A 117 28.01 19.64 30.77
N VAL A 118 26.99 19.60 31.64
CA VAL A 118 25.68 20.22 31.37
C VAL A 118 25.64 21.70 31.79
N ALA A 119 26.48 22.13 32.73
CA ALA A 119 26.48 23.52 33.23
C ALA A 119 27.43 24.48 32.45
N ALA A 120 28.37 23.96 31.67
CA ALA A 120 29.38 24.77 30.97
C ALA A 120 28.86 25.58 29.75
N PRO A 121 27.89 25.16 28.93
CA PRO A 121 27.50 25.92 27.74
C PRO A 121 26.50 27.06 28.04
N LEU A 122 26.00 27.17 29.28
CA LEU A 122 25.08 28.23 29.71
C LEU A 122 25.78 29.51 30.20
N MET A 123 27.10 29.48 30.45
CA MET A 123 27.89 30.61 30.91
C MET A 123 28.87 31.15 29.86
N TRP A 124 28.63 30.89 28.57
CA TRP A 124 29.36 31.55 27.49
C TRP A 124 28.57 32.78 27.01
N PRO A 125 29.08 34.02 27.18
CA PRO A 125 28.38 35.20 26.73
C PRO A 125 28.34 35.21 25.20
N LYS A 126 27.13 35.09 24.63
CA LYS A 126 26.89 35.30 23.21
C LYS A 126 27.20 36.76 22.86
N HIS A 127 28.42 37.03 22.43
CA HIS A 127 28.75 38.23 21.68
C HIS A 127 28.08 38.11 20.31
N ALA A 128 26.89 38.69 20.18
CA ALA A 128 26.29 38.96 18.89
C ALA A 128 26.82 40.33 18.42
N PRO A 129 27.59 40.42 17.32
CA PRO A 129 27.86 41.71 16.70
C PRO A 129 26.55 42.25 16.12
N ALA A 130 26.15 43.43 16.58
CA ALA A 130 25.04 44.19 16.02
C ALA A 130 25.37 44.56 14.56
N PRO A 131 24.49 44.28 13.59
CA PRO A 131 24.68 44.78 12.23
C PRO A 131 24.48 46.30 12.22
N GLU A 132 25.49 47.00 11.72
CA GLU A 132 25.45 48.44 11.44
C GLU A 132 24.30 48.76 10.46
N PRO A 133 23.63 49.92 10.62
CA PRO A 133 22.52 50.31 9.75
C PRO A 133 23.05 50.65 8.36
N VAL A 134 22.92 49.72 7.40
CA VAL A 134 23.13 50.01 5.99
C VAL A 134 21.98 50.90 5.52
N LYS A 135 22.35 52.13 5.17
CA LYS A 135 21.48 53.16 4.57
C LYS A 135 20.69 52.58 3.41
N THR A 136 19.37 52.61 3.55
CA THR A 136 18.40 52.54 2.45
C THR A 136 18.72 53.61 1.42
N VAL A 137 19.31 53.21 0.30
CA VAL A 137 19.31 54.02 -0.92
C VAL A 137 17.95 53.79 -1.58
N ALA A 138 17.09 54.81 -1.46
CA ALA A 138 15.87 54.91 -2.23
C ALA A 138 16.24 54.98 -3.72
N ALA A 139 16.02 53.89 -4.46
CA ALA A 139 16.01 53.95 -5.91
C ALA A 139 14.74 54.71 -6.32
N ALA A 140 14.95 55.90 -6.90
CA ALA A 140 13.89 56.71 -7.49
C ALA A 140 13.12 55.92 -8.55
N PRO A 141 11.80 56.11 -8.69
CA PRO A 141 11.04 55.49 -9.76
C PRO A 141 11.53 56.06 -11.09
N VAL A 142 12.09 55.19 -11.93
CA VAL A 142 12.33 55.52 -13.34
C VAL A 142 10.97 55.63 -14.00
N ALA A 143 10.59 56.87 -14.31
CA ALA A 143 9.44 57.17 -15.14
C ALA A 143 9.70 56.57 -16.54
N ILE A 144 8.89 55.59 -16.91
CA ILE A 144 8.86 55.06 -18.27
C ILE A 144 8.02 56.04 -19.07
N GLU A 145 8.70 56.84 -19.88
CA GLU A 145 8.09 57.73 -20.86
C GLU A 145 7.43 56.86 -21.95
N PRO A 146 6.10 56.99 -22.19
CA PRO A 146 5.44 56.18 -23.20
C PRO A 146 5.85 56.68 -24.59
N GLU A 147 6.57 55.84 -25.35
CA GLU A 147 6.74 56.03 -26.79
C GLU A 147 5.37 56.09 -27.49
N PRO A 148 5.19 56.99 -28.48
CA PRO A 148 3.91 57.17 -29.15
C PRO A 148 3.56 55.92 -29.96
N VAL A 149 2.48 55.26 -29.57
CA VAL A 149 1.89 54.14 -30.28
C VAL A 149 1.40 54.64 -31.64
N ALA A 150 2.02 54.15 -32.71
CA ALA A 150 1.56 54.40 -34.07
C ALA A 150 0.09 53.95 -34.21
N ALA A 151 -0.75 54.85 -34.72
CA ALA A 151 -2.14 54.55 -35.01
C ALA A 151 -2.22 53.45 -36.08
N VAL A 152 -2.71 52.28 -35.69
CA VAL A 152 -3.01 51.19 -36.60
C VAL A 152 -4.25 51.58 -37.40
N GLU A 153 -4.12 51.63 -38.73
CA GLU A 153 -5.20 51.90 -39.67
C GLU A 153 -6.37 50.90 -39.47
N PRO A 154 -7.64 51.35 -39.53
CA PRO A 154 -8.77 50.46 -39.38
C PRO A 154 -8.85 49.51 -40.58
N LEU A 155 -8.57 48.23 -40.34
CA LEU A 155 -8.82 47.14 -41.27
C LEU A 155 -10.31 47.14 -41.65
N PRO A 156 -10.66 47.05 -42.95
CA PRO A 156 -12.05 46.99 -43.36
C PRO A 156 -12.69 45.69 -42.83
N LEU A 157 -13.77 45.82 -42.06
CA LEU A 157 -14.66 44.71 -41.69
C LEU A 157 -15.37 44.17 -42.94
N ASN A 158 -14.65 43.45 -43.77
CA ASN A 158 -15.22 42.49 -44.71
C ASN A 158 -15.14 41.11 -44.07
N LEU A 159 -15.91 40.90 -43.01
CA LEU A 159 -16.33 39.53 -42.70
C LEU A 159 -17.29 39.15 -43.82
N PRO A 160 -17.04 38.06 -44.57
CA PRO A 160 -18.01 37.60 -45.53
C PRO A 160 -19.25 37.18 -44.74
N LEU A 161 -20.34 37.95 -44.86
CA LEU A 161 -21.68 37.51 -44.49
C LEU A 161 -22.05 36.33 -45.40
N HIS A 162 -21.50 35.16 -45.12
CA HIS A 162 -22.12 33.92 -45.54
C HIS A 162 -23.42 33.86 -44.75
N GLN A 163 -24.53 34.13 -45.43
CA GLN A 163 -25.83 33.76 -44.92
C GLN A 163 -25.76 32.28 -44.57
N ALA A 164 -26.09 31.94 -43.33
CA ALA A 164 -26.21 30.57 -42.90
C ALA A 164 -27.36 29.93 -43.69
N GLU A 165 -27.04 29.34 -44.83
CA GLU A 165 -27.93 28.43 -45.51
C GLU A 165 -27.95 27.16 -44.68
N VAL A 166 -29.04 26.99 -43.93
CA VAL A 166 -29.33 25.75 -43.20
C VAL A 166 -29.48 24.67 -44.27
N VAL A 167 -28.40 23.95 -44.54
CA VAL A 167 -28.48 22.63 -45.14
C VAL A 167 -29.39 21.85 -44.21
N ALA A 168 -30.63 21.63 -44.65
CA ALA A 168 -31.54 20.71 -44.00
C ALA A 168 -30.80 19.38 -43.93
N GLU A 169 -30.29 19.08 -42.74
CA GLU A 169 -29.66 17.80 -42.44
C GLU A 169 -30.75 16.76 -42.70
N LYS A 170 -30.56 16.04 -43.80
CA LYS A 170 -31.38 14.89 -44.16
C LYS A 170 -31.46 14.05 -42.91
N ALA A 171 -32.67 13.97 -42.34
CA ALA A 171 -32.95 13.19 -41.15
C ALA A 171 -32.15 11.89 -41.22
N PRO A 172 -31.29 11.58 -40.22
CA PRO A 172 -30.62 10.31 -40.21
C PRO A 172 -31.73 9.27 -40.25
N THR A 173 -31.74 8.52 -41.36
CA THR A 173 -32.41 7.22 -41.45
C THR A 173 -32.20 6.55 -40.10
N PRO A 174 -33.24 6.08 -39.39
CA PRO A 174 -33.04 5.37 -38.14
C PRO A 174 -32.07 4.23 -38.44
N VAL A 175 -30.83 4.40 -37.99
CA VAL A 175 -29.83 3.35 -38.00
C VAL A 175 -30.48 2.29 -37.13
N ALA A 176 -30.96 1.24 -37.80
CA ALA A 176 -31.40 0.03 -37.16
C ALA A 176 -30.34 -0.28 -36.10
N ALA A 177 -30.77 -0.32 -34.85
CA ALA A 177 -29.92 -0.69 -33.74
C ALA A 177 -29.23 -1.99 -34.13
N GLU A 178 -27.95 -1.88 -34.52
CA GLU A 178 -27.10 -3.05 -34.59
C GLU A 178 -27.21 -3.67 -33.20
N PRO A 179 -27.57 -4.96 -33.11
CA PRO A 179 -27.77 -5.59 -31.83
C PRO A 179 -26.47 -5.37 -31.04
N VAL A 180 -26.58 -4.71 -29.88
CA VAL A 180 -25.51 -4.63 -28.90
C VAL A 180 -25.13 -6.09 -28.63
N VAL A 181 -24.08 -6.55 -29.31
CA VAL A 181 -23.51 -7.86 -29.08
C VAL A 181 -22.97 -7.74 -27.68
N ILE A 182 -23.71 -8.32 -26.73
CA ILE A 182 -23.23 -8.61 -25.39
C ILE A 182 -22.04 -9.55 -25.63
N THR A 183 -20.86 -8.95 -25.80
CA THR A 183 -19.61 -9.68 -25.84
C THR A 183 -19.57 -10.46 -24.54
N ALA A 184 -19.69 -11.78 -24.65
CA ALA A 184 -19.81 -12.64 -23.50
C ALA A 184 -18.64 -12.35 -22.57
N ILE A 185 -18.94 -11.87 -21.36
CA ILE A 185 -17.93 -11.59 -20.34
C ILE A 185 -17.13 -12.89 -20.20
N PRO A 186 -15.82 -12.87 -20.46
CA PRO A 186 -15.02 -14.08 -20.35
C PRO A 186 -15.16 -14.59 -18.92
N ARG A 187 -15.63 -15.83 -18.75
CA ARG A 187 -15.93 -16.45 -17.43
C ARG A 187 -14.77 -16.40 -16.44
N GLU A 188 -13.55 -16.24 -16.96
CA GLU A 188 -12.32 -16.17 -16.18
C GLU A 188 -11.89 -14.74 -15.83
N ALA A 189 -12.51 -13.70 -16.39
CA ALA A 189 -12.14 -12.33 -16.04
C ALA A 189 -12.51 -11.99 -14.60
N MET A 190 -11.71 -11.13 -13.99
CA MET A 190 -12.05 -10.53 -12.71
C MET A 190 -13.21 -9.56 -12.91
N VAL A 191 -14.33 -9.82 -12.23
CA VAL A 191 -15.51 -8.97 -12.26
C VAL A 191 -15.60 -8.22 -10.92
N MET A 192 -15.46 -6.91 -10.97
CA MET A 192 -15.64 -5.98 -9.86
C MET A 192 -17.11 -5.60 -9.75
N GLU A 193 -17.93 -6.50 -9.21
CA GLU A 193 -19.38 -6.30 -9.10
C GLU A 193 -19.70 -4.98 -8.35
N ALA A 194 -20.53 -4.14 -8.96
CA ALA A 194 -20.86 -2.82 -8.42
C ALA A 194 -21.45 -2.87 -7.00
N SER A 195 -22.19 -3.92 -6.64
CA SER A 195 -22.74 -4.13 -5.30
C SER A 195 -21.62 -4.32 -4.25
N GLN A 196 -20.63 -5.15 -4.58
CA GLN A 196 -19.47 -5.45 -3.74
C GLN A 196 -18.59 -4.22 -3.59
N VAL A 197 -18.28 -3.53 -4.70
CA VAL A 197 -17.44 -2.32 -4.69
C VAL A 197 -18.07 -1.21 -3.84
N LYS A 198 -19.38 -0.96 -4.00
CA LYS A 198 -20.11 0.04 -3.19
C LYS A 198 -20.16 -0.33 -1.70
N SER A 199 -20.25 -1.62 -1.39
CA SER A 199 -20.23 -2.12 0.00
C SER A 199 -18.84 -2.17 0.63
N GLY A 200 -17.77 -1.87 -0.13
CA GLY A 200 -16.39 -2.01 0.34
C GLY A 200 -15.89 -3.46 0.40
N SER A 201 -16.63 -4.42 -0.15
CA SER A 201 -16.27 -5.84 -0.16
C SER A 201 -15.29 -6.16 -1.28
N THR A 202 -14.23 -6.89 -0.95
CA THR A 202 -13.22 -7.39 -1.91
C THR A 202 -13.36 -8.89 -2.19
N ARG A 203 -14.52 -9.49 -1.92
CA ARG A 203 -14.70 -10.95 -2.06
C ARG A 203 -14.47 -11.46 -3.48
N PHE A 204 -14.70 -10.62 -4.48
CA PHE A 204 -14.42 -10.91 -5.88
C PHE A 204 -12.93 -11.18 -6.17
N LEU A 205 -12.02 -10.73 -5.30
CA LEU A 205 -10.57 -10.93 -5.44
C LEU A 205 -10.08 -12.26 -4.85
N ASN A 206 -10.91 -12.96 -4.08
CA ASN A 206 -10.50 -14.19 -3.41
C ASN A 206 -10.31 -15.33 -4.42
N GLY A 207 -9.09 -15.89 -4.45
CA GLY A 207 -8.75 -17.04 -5.29
C GLY A 207 -7.34 -16.96 -5.87
N SER A 208 -7.09 -17.87 -6.81
CA SER A 208 -5.88 -17.89 -7.64
C SER A 208 -6.13 -17.13 -8.94
N TRP A 209 -5.19 -16.27 -9.28
CA TRP A 209 -5.24 -15.43 -10.47
C TRP A 209 -3.95 -15.56 -11.28
N ARG A 210 -4.09 -15.60 -12.59
CA ARG A 210 -3.03 -15.43 -13.58
C ARG A 210 -3.15 -14.02 -14.13
N VAL A 211 -2.06 -13.26 -14.07
CA VAL A 211 -1.98 -11.92 -14.63
C VAL A 211 -1.26 -12.02 -15.97
N MET A 212 -1.91 -11.49 -17.00
CA MET A 212 -1.35 -11.34 -18.33
C MET A 212 -0.99 -9.87 -18.50
N LEU A 213 0.30 -9.56 -18.65
CA LEU A 213 0.74 -8.22 -19.00
C LEU A 213 0.76 -8.11 -20.53
N ASP A 214 0.23 -7.01 -21.06
CA ASP A 214 0.27 -6.71 -22.49
C ASP A 214 1.64 -6.13 -22.92
N VAL A 215 2.71 -6.60 -22.27
CA VAL A 215 4.08 -6.20 -22.54
C VAL A 215 4.94 -7.45 -22.62
N THR A 216 5.74 -7.48 -23.69
CA THR A 216 6.74 -8.50 -23.89
C THR A 216 8.05 -8.01 -23.29
N ASP A 217 8.66 -8.81 -22.43
CA ASP A 217 9.98 -8.49 -21.86
C ASP A 217 11.01 -8.36 -22.99
N PRO A 218 11.84 -7.29 -23.02
CA PRO A 218 12.80 -7.06 -24.10
C PRO A 218 13.96 -8.06 -24.11
N ILE A 219 14.21 -8.74 -22.98
CA ILE A 219 15.31 -9.71 -22.83
C ILE A 219 14.84 -11.12 -23.21
N THR A 220 13.67 -11.54 -22.73
CA THR A 220 13.19 -12.91 -22.89
C THR A 220 12.23 -13.10 -24.07
N GLY A 221 11.69 -12.01 -24.63
CA GLY A 221 10.73 -12.07 -25.74
C GLY A 221 9.42 -12.77 -25.40
N LYS A 222 9.19 -13.11 -24.11
CA LYS A 222 8.01 -13.81 -23.60
C LYS A 222 7.42 -12.99 -22.45
N PRO A 223 6.08 -12.90 -22.33
CA PRO A 223 5.47 -12.26 -21.19
C PRO A 223 5.78 -13.09 -19.92
N PRO A 224 6.21 -12.46 -18.82
CA PRO A 224 6.47 -13.17 -17.58
C PRO A 224 5.17 -13.77 -17.05
N SER A 225 5.23 -15.02 -16.58
CA SER A 225 4.04 -15.65 -15.99
C SER A 225 3.89 -15.17 -14.54
N LEU A 226 2.89 -14.32 -14.32
CA LEU A 226 2.60 -13.73 -13.02
C LEU A 226 1.36 -14.39 -12.41
N ARG A 227 1.49 -14.90 -11.19
CA ARG A 227 0.42 -15.57 -10.46
C ARG A 227 0.21 -14.94 -9.09
N TYR A 228 -1.04 -14.63 -8.77
CA TYR A 228 -1.46 -14.13 -7.47
C TYR A 228 -2.35 -15.14 -6.79
N GLN A 229 -2.18 -15.31 -5.49
CA GLN A 229 -3.11 -16.06 -4.65
C GLN A 229 -3.52 -15.14 -3.52
N ILE A 230 -4.77 -14.67 -3.56
CA ILE A 230 -5.27 -13.66 -2.63
C ILE A 230 -6.47 -14.24 -1.88
N GLN A 231 -6.47 -14.06 -0.57
CA GLN A 231 -7.56 -14.41 0.33
C GLN A 231 -7.69 -13.33 1.40
N ASN A 232 -8.88 -12.76 1.54
CA ASN A 232 -9.20 -11.76 2.57
C ASN A 232 -8.17 -10.62 2.60
N ASN A 233 -7.93 -9.99 1.45
CA ASN A 233 -7.02 -8.84 1.28
C ASN A 233 -5.53 -9.09 1.48
N LYS A 234 -5.11 -10.33 1.72
CA LYS A 234 -3.72 -10.73 1.85
C LYS A 234 -3.43 -11.89 0.91
N GLY A 235 -2.19 -12.02 0.48
CA GLY A 235 -1.86 -13.06 -0.47
C GLY A 235 -0.37 -13.18 -0.74
N THR A 236 -0.05 -14.00 -1.73
CA THR A 236 1.30 -14.14 -2.25
C THR A 236 1.30 -13.98 -3.76
N ALA A 237 2.28 -13.26 -4.28
CA ALA A 237 2.54 -13.19 -5.71
C ALA A 237 3.78 -14.02 -6.07
N ARG A 238 3.68 -14.70 -7.20
CA ARG A 238 4.72 -15.55 -7.78
C ARG A 238 4.95 -15.15 -9.23
N VAL A 239 6.15 -14.67 -9.52
CA VAL A 239 6.66 -14.45 -10.88
C VAL A 239 7.55 -15.62 -11.26
N VAL A 240 7.39 -16.13 -12.47
CA VAL A 240 8.37 -17.06 -13.08
C VAL A 240 9.01 -16.36 -14.27
N HIS A 241 10.32 -16.18 -14.18
CA HIS A 241 11.13 -15.63 -15.26
C HIS A 241 11.58 -16.75 -16.22
N GLY A 242 12.06 -16.39 -17.42
CA GLY A 242 12.41 -17.33 -18.50
C GLY A 242 13.40 -18.42 -18.10
N ASP A 243 14.30 -18.13 -17.17
CA ASP A 243 15.32 -19.06 -16.65
C ASP A 243 14.80 -19.98 -15.53
N ASN A 244 13.49 -20.18 -15.43
CA ASN A 244 12.80 -20.89 -14.33
C ASN A 244 13.06 -20.30 -12.93
N ILE A 245 13.58 -19.07 -12.86
CA ILE A 245 13.76 -18.34 -11.60
C ILE A 245 12.39 -17.95 -11.08
N VAL A 246 12.10 -18.36 -9.84
CA VAL A 246 10.82 -18.10 -9.19
C VAL A 246 10.99 -17.00 -8.15
N CYS A 247 10.31 -15.89 -8.35
CA CYS A 247 10.30 -14.77 -7.42
C CYS A 247 9.00 -14.79 -6.61
N ARG A 248 9.10 -14.75 -5.27
CA ARG A 248 7.95 -14.76 -4.36
C ARG A 248 7.94 -13.52 -3.46
N VAL A 249 6.74 -12.99 -3.22
CA VAL A 249 6.50 -11.87 -2.30
C VAL A 249 5.12 -11.93 -1.69
N GLU A 250 4.96 -11.39 -0.49
CA GLU A 250 3.66 -11.14 0.12
C GLU A 250 2.99 -9.92 -0.49
N VAL A 251 1.69 -10.01 -0.71
CA VAL A 251 0.89 -8.94 -1.30
C VAL A 251 -0.33 -8.62 -0.44
N PHE A 252 -0.73 -7.36 -0.53
CA PHE A 252 -1.84 -6.78 0.22
C PHE A 252 -2.71 -6.06 -0.78
N SER A 253 -4.00 -6.28 -0.70
CA SER A 253 -4.98 -5.62 -1.53
C SER A 253 -5.96 -4.84 -0.68
N GLY A 254 -6.47 -3.74 -1.21
CA GLY A 254 -7.49 -2.95 -0.54
C GLY A 254 -8.32 -2.19 -1.55
N LEU A 255 -9.63 -2.13 -1.31
CA LEU A 255 -10.53 -1.30 -2.08
C LEU A 255 -10.59 0.08 -1.41
N HIS A 256 -10.27 1.12 -2.17
CA HIS A 256 -10.37 2.49 -1.70
C HIS A 256 -11.81 3.00 -1.82
N SER A 257 -12.15 4.08 -1.11
CA SER A 257 -13.51 4.65 -1.09
C SER A 257 -13.98 5.17 -2.45
N ASN A 258 -13.06 5.46 -3.36
CA ASN A 258 -13.33 5.84 -4.75
C ASN A 258 -13.69 4.64 -5.65
N GLY A 259 -13.70 3.41 -5.13
CA GLY A 259 -13.96 2.18 -5.90
C GLY A 259 -12.74 1.65 -6.65
N GLU A 260 -11.56 2.22 -6.46
CA GLU A 260 -10.31 1.70 -7.01
C GLU A 260 -9.73 0.60 -6.11
N LEU A 261 -9.46 -0.56 -6.69
CA LEU A 261 -8.75 -1.63 -6.00
C LEU A 261 -7.24 -1.41 -6.17
N LEU A 262 -6.52 -1.43 -5.05
CA LEU A 262 -5.07 -1.30 -5.01
C LEU A 262 -4.45 -2.60 -4.51
N ILE A 263 -3.46 -3.14 -5.22
CA ILE A 263 -2.67 -4.30 -4.81
C ILE A 263 -1.20 -3.87 -4.72
N LYS A 264 -0.66 -3.96 -3.51
CA LYS A 264 0.72 -3.61 -3.16
C LYS A 264 1.48 -4.82 -2.67
N THR A 265 2.79 -4.79 -2.83
CA THR A 265 3.68 -5.84 -2.32
C THR A 265 4.43 -5.36 -1.09
N ARG A 266 4.82 -6.28 -0.21
CA ARG A 266 5.70 -5.99 0.93
C ARG A 266 7.17 -5.93 0.53
N GLY A 267 7.48 -4.94 -0.29
CA GLY A 267 8.81 -4.72 -0.85
C GLY A 267 9.08 -5.57 -2.09
N ASN A 268 10.36 -5.80 -2.38
CA ASN A 268 10.81 -6.50 -3.59
C ASN A 268 10.70 -8.01 -3.41
N ALA A 269 10.31 -8.72 -4.48
CA ALA A 269 10.20 -10.15 -4.48
C ALA A 269 11.57 -10.82 -4.38
N ARG A 270 11.63 -11.91 -3.59
CA ARG A 270 12.84 -12.72 -3.44
C ARG A 270 12.84 -13.84 -4.45
N CYS A 271 13.88 -13.88 -5.26
CA CYS A 271 14.06 -14.84 -6.32
C CYS A 271 14.99 -15.98 -5.86
N THR A 272 14.88 -17.14 -6.51
CA THR A 272 15.66 -18.35 -6.16
C THR A 272 17.15 -18.23 -6.44
N ASP A 273 17.54 -17.30 -7.30
CA ASP A 273 18.92 -16.90 -7.61
C ASP A 273 19.53 -15.94 -6.54
N GLY A 274 18.74 -15.57 -5.51
CA GLY A 274 19.13 -14.59 -4.50
C GLY A 274 18.93 -13.13 -4.93
N SER A 275 18.53 -12.88 -6.18
CA SER A 275 18.23 -11.54 -6.66
C SER A 275 16.91 -11.03 -6.09
N ARG A 276 16.68 -9.71 -6.24
CA ARG A 276 15.44 -9.06 -5.84
C ARG A 276 14.74 -8.50 -7.07
N TYR A 277 13.49 -8.91 -7.29
CA TYR A 277 12.67 -8.41 -8.39
C TYR A 277 11.72 -7.30 -7.90
N PRO A 278 11.72 -6.10 -8.53
CA PRO A 278 10.79 -5.04 -8.20
C PRO A 278 9.39 -5.42 -8.72
N MET A 279 8.46 -5.62 -7.79
CA MET A 279 7.10 -6.00 -8.12
C MET A 279 6.24 -4.76 -8.35
N PRO A 280 5.40 -4.70 -9.39
CA PRO A 280 4.61 -3.51 -9.68
C PRO A 280 3.47 -3.34 -8.67
N GLU A 281 3.07 -2.09 -8.47
CA GLU A 281 1.81 -1.75 -7.81
C GLU A 281 0.68 -1.86 -8.83
N ILE A 282 -0.37 -2.59 -8.50
CA ILE A 282 -1.51 -2.78 -9.40
C ILE A 282 -2.69 -1.94 -8.94
N THR A 283 -3.24 -1.16 -9.86
CA THR A 283 -4.48 -0.41 -9.70
C THR A 283 -5.54 -1.00 -10.63
N CYS A 284 -6.73 -1.29 -10.11
CA CYS A 284 -7.85 -1.79 -10.90
C CYS A 284 -9.09 -0.91 -10.71
N LYS A 285 -9.82 -0.72 -11.80
CA LYS A 285 -11.11 -0.01 -11.84
C LYS A 285 -12.18 -0.92 -12.44
N ALA A 286 -13.42 -0.72 -12.03
CA ALA A 286 -14.55 -1.33 -12.71
C ALA A 286 -14.70 -0.68 -14.10
N GLY A 287 -14.50 -1.48 -15.14
CA GLY A 287 -14.63 -1.09 -16.54
C GLY A 287 -16.02 -1.41 -17.09
N THR A 288 -16.08 -1.65 -18.40
CA THR A 288 -17.34 -2.04 -19.05
C THR A 288 -17.82 -3.42 -18.57
N ASN A 289 -19.12 -3.54 -18.29
CA ASN A 289 -19.74 -4.78 -17.78
C ASN A 289 -19.15 -5.28 -16.44
N ASP A 290 -18.75 -4.37 -15.56
CA ASP A 290 -18.10 -4.67 -14.26
C ASP A 290 -16.77 -5.45 -14.39
N VAL A 291 -16.19 -5.56 -15.59
CA VAL A 291 -14.88 -6.22 -15.79
C VAL A 291 -13.77 -5.32 -15.25
N ALA A 292 -12.85 -5.88 -14.48
CA ALA A 292 -11.73 -5.14 -13.91
C ALA A 292 -10.74 -4.72 -15.00
N GLU A 293 -10.58 -3.42 -15.21
CA GLU A 293 -9.52 -2.83 -16.02
C GLU A 293 -8.37 -2.45 -15.09
N CYS A 294 -7.23 -3.12 -15.25
CA CYS A 294 -6.10 -3.02 -14.33
C CYS A 294 -4.84 -2.50 -15.03
N SER A 295 -4.01 -1.79 -14.27
CA SER A 295 -2.70 -1.34 -14.69
C SER A 295 -1.64 -1.67 -13.65
N ALA A 296 -0.48 -2.15 -14.09
CA ALA A 296 0.72 -2.31 -13.29
C ALA A 296 1.59 -1.07 -13.44
N ARG A 297 1.98 -0.50 -12.32
CA ARG A 297 2.97 0.58 -12.25
C ARG A 297 4.26 0.05 -11.63
N TYR A 298 5.33 0.03 -12.42
CA TYR A 298 6.67 -0.34 -11.93
C TYR A 298 7.36 0.89 -11.34
N ASP A 299 7.31 2.03 -12.04
CA ASP A 299 7.84 3.33 -11.63
C ASP A 299 6.88 4.46 -12.05
N ALA A 300 7.22 5.71 -11.77
CA ALA A 300 6.41 6.87 -12.12
C ALA A 300 6.14 7.03 -13.64
N LYS A 301 6.93 6.40 -14.51
CA LYS A 301 6.86 6.53 -15.97
C LYS A 301 6.42 5.25 -16.68
N THR A 302 6.39 4.11 -15.99
CA THR A 302 6.18 2.78 -16.55
C THR A 302 4.86 2.21 -16.05
N VAL A 303 3.78 2.53 -16.77
CA VAL A 303 2.45 2.00 -16.52
C VAL A 303 2.09 1.07 -17.66
N VAL A 304 1.75 -0.17 -17.30
CA VAL A 304 1.48 -1.26 -18.24
C VAL A 304 0.06 -1.78 -17.99
N PRO A 305 -0.83 -1.81 -18.99
CA PRO A 305 -2.12 -2.45 -18.84
C PRO A 305 -1.95 -3.95 -18.63
N LEU A 306 -2.81 -4.53 -17.80
CA LEU A 306 -2.82 -5.96 -17.51
C LEU A 306 -4.23 -6.48 -17.31
N THR A 307 -4.39 -7.78 -17.53
CA THR A 307 -5.66 -8.46 -17.33
C THR A 307 -5.52 -9.59 -16.31
N PHE A 308 -6.49 -9.67 -15.40
CA PHE A 308 -6.60 -10.79 -14.45
C PHE A 308 -7.48 -11.89 -15.02
N ARG A 309 -6.97 -13.12 -14.97
CA ARG A 309 -7.69 -14.35 -15.34
C ARG A 309 -7.69 -15.31 -14.17
N LYS A 310 -8.83 -15.89 -13.83
CA LYS A 310 -8.93 -16.88 -12.76
C LYS A 310 -8.11 -18.11 -13.12
N ALA A 311 -7.19 -18.51 -12.25
CA ALA A 311 -6.32 -19.65 -12.48
C ALA A 311 -6.97 -20.93 -11.91
N GLY A 312 -7.65 -21.70 -12.75
CA GLY A 312 -8.26 -22.99 -12.39
C GLY A 312 -9.78 -22.98 -12.56
N ALA A 313 -10.24 -22.86 -13.80
CA ALA A 313 -11.58 -23.26 -14.22
C ALA A 313 -11.54 -24.70 -14.74
#